data_AF-A0A9D5GVF3-F1
#
_entry.id   AF-A0A9D5GVF3-F1
#
_cell.length_a   1.000
_cell.length_b   1.000
_cell.length_c   1.000
_cell.angle_alpha   90.00
_cell.angle_beta   90.00
_cell.angle_gamma   90.00
#
_symmetry.space_group_name_H-M   'P 1'
#
loop_
_entity.id
_entity.type
_entity.pdbx_description
1 polymer ?
#
loop_
_entity_poly.entity_id
_entity_poly.type
_entity_poly.pdbx_seq_one_letter_code
_entity_poly.pdbx_strand_id
1 'polypeptide(L)'
;MDQRLVSTWSNVNSSVPLSFVQPPECRPGKVTNPSTKTIPLIDLGGHDHAHTISQVLKASQEYGFFQVINHGVSKDLVDEALNIFKEFHGMPAKEKVNECSKDPNGINCKIYASSENYKIDAIQYWKDTLTHPCPPSGEFMEFWPQKPPKYR
;
A
#
# COMPACT_ATOMS: atom_id res chain seq x y z
N MET A 1 -19.90 9.36 -11.47
CA MET A 1 -19.78 9.83 -10.07
C MET A 1 -18.28 9.88 -9.79
N ASP A 2 -17.66 11.03 -10.00
CA ASP A 2 -16.19 11.16 -10.04
C ASP A 2 -15.61 10.91 -8.64
N GLN A 3 -15.04 9.73 -8.41
CA GLN A 3 -14.16 9.51 -7.27
C GLN A 3 -12.90 10.34 -7.50
N ARG A 4 -12.89 11.58 -7.00
CA ARG A 4 -11.71 12.45 -7.05
C ARG A 4 -10.63 11.85 -6.14
N LEU A 5 -9.64 11.23 -6.78
CA LEU A 5 -8.42 10.78 -6.13
C LEU A 5 -7.80 11.91 -5.30
N VAL A 6 -7.32 11.59 -4.09
CA VAL A 6 -6.68 12.54 -3.17
C VAL A 6 -5.45 13.17 -3.83
N SER A 7 -4.74 12.46 -4.70
CA SER A 7 -3.61 13.01 -5.47
C SER A 7 -3.97 14.19 -6.37
N THR A 8 -5.25 14.45 -6.65
CA THR A 8 -5.69 15.64 -7.41
C THR A 8 -5.84 16.90 -6.56
N TRP A 9 -5.67 16.81 -5.24
CA TRP A 9 -5.97 17.88 -4.29
C TRP A 9 -4.80 18.83 -3.99
N SER A 10 -3.66 18.68 -4.66
CA SER A 10 -2.43 19.43 -4.36
C SER A 10 -2.55 20.95 -4.43
N ASN A 11 -3.58 21.51 -5.09
CA ASN A 11 -3.73 22.94 -5.32
C ASN A 11 -5.11 23.51 -4.91
N VAL A 12 -5.97 22.76 -4.22
CA VAL A 12 -7.42 23.04 -4.23
C VAL A 12 -7.98 23.60 -2.92
N ASN A 13 -7.30 23.50 -1.77
CA ASN A 13 -7.87 23.98 -0.50
C ASN A 13 -6.79 24.45 0.50
N SER A 14 -7.08 25.53 1.24
CA SER A 14 -6.22 26.06 2.31
C SER A 14 -6.17 25.18 3.57
N SER A 15 -7.04 24.16 3.66
CA SER A 15 -7.15 23.24 4.80
C SER A 15 -7.67 21.86 4.38
N VAL A 16 -7.28 20.82 5.12
CA VAL A 16 -7.79 19.45 4.94
C VAL A 16 -9.27 19.38 5.31
N PRO A 17 -10.15 18.70 4.54
CA PRO A 17 -11.56 18.54 4.90
C PRO A 17 -11.74 17.76 6.18
N LEU A 18 -12.82 18.08 6.89
CA LEU A 18 -13.18 17.43 8.14
C LEU A 18 -13.37 15.90 8.01
N SER A 19 -13.76 15.39 6.84
CA SER A 19 -13.90 13.95 6.59
C SER A 19 -12.59 13.17 6.68
N PHE A 20 -11.43 13.83 6.50
CA PHE A 20 -10.10 13.23 6.65
C PHE A 20 -9.47 13.49 8.02
N VAL A 21 -10.11 14.30 8.85
CA VAL A 21 -9.63 14.60 10.20
C VAL A 21 -10.07 13.46 11.12
N GLN A 22 -9.12 12.66 11.58
CA GLN A 22 -9.37 11.57 12.52
C GLN A 22 -10.03 12.09 13.81
N PRO A 23 -10.91 11.31 14.47
CA PRO A 23 -11.43 11.64 15.79
C PRO A 23 -10.29 11.87 16.81
N PRO A 24 -10.44 12.76 17.81
CA PRO A 24 -9.39 13.05 18.79
C PRO A 24 -8.77 11.81 19.45
N GLU A 25 -9.59 10.80 19.73
CA GLU A 25 -9.20 9.52 20.31
C GLU A 25 -8.37 8.62 19.38
N CYS A 26 -8.47 8.81 18.06
CA CYS A 26 -7.71 8.08 17.05
C CYS A 26 -6.46 8.85 16.58
N ARG A 27 -6.33 10.13 16.96
CA ARG A 27 -5.14 10.91 16.61
C ARG A 27 -3.94 10.42 17.41
N PRO A 28 -2.73 10.42 16.83
CA PRO A 28 -1.52 10.09 17.57
C PRO A 28 -1.42 10.95 18.82
N GLY A 29 -1.44 10.31 19.99
CA GLY A 29 -1.19 10.99 21.25
C GLY A 29 0.28 11.41 21.39
N LYS A 30 0.57 12.22 22.41
CA LYS A 30 1.96 12.46 22.81
C LYS A 30 2.55 11.15 23.30
N VAL A 31 3.60 10.64 22.67
CA VAL A 31 4.30 9.43 23.12
C VAL A 31 4.93 9.74 24.47
N THR A 32 4.29 9.30 25.56
CA THR A 32 4.74 9.60 26.93
C THR A 32 5.81 8.64 27.42
N ASN A 33 5.91 7.44 26.82
CA ASN A 33 6.95 6.45 27.08
C ASN A 33 7.29 5.75 25.76
N PRO A 34 8.32 6.18 25.01
CA PRO A 34 8.77 5.42 23.86
C PRO A 34 9.20 4.04 24.35
N SER A 35 8.57 3.00 23.81
CA SER A 35 9.01 1.62 24.04
C SER A 35 10.50 1.51 23.65
N THR A 36 11.33 1.01 24.57
CA THR A 36 12.73 0.67 24.27
C THR A 36 12.84 -0.59 23.41
N LYS A 37 11.73 -1.32 23.22
CA LYS A 37 11.69 -2.50 22.36
C LYS A 37 11.74 -2.07 20.89
N THR A 38 12.81 -2.44 20.23
CA THR A 38 12.97 -2.33 18.78
C THR A 38 12.16 -3.42 18.08
N ILE A 39 11.55 -3.10 16.94
CA ILE A 39 10.89 -4.09 16.08
C ILE A 39 11.91 -5.17 15.71
N PRO A 40 11.59 -6.47 15.86
CA PRO A 40 12.51 -7.54 15.51
C PRO A 40 12.99 -7.44 14.06
N LEU A 41 14.29 -7.57 13.86
CA LEU A 41 14.95 -7.63 12.55
C LEU A 41 15.51 -9.03 12.35
N ILE A 42 15.03 -9.76 11.36
CA ILE A 42 15.35 -11.17 11.12
C ILE A 42 16.19 -11.31 9.86
N ASP A 43 17.31 -12.01 9.96
CA ASP A 43 18.17 -12.33 8.83
C ASP A 43 17.72 -13.66 8.19
N LEU A 44 17.20 -13.58 6.96
CA LEU A 44 16.77 -14.75 6.19
C LEU A 44 17.91 -15.40 5.38
N GLY A 45 19.07 -14.75 5.29
CA GLY A 45 20.27 -15.29 4.64
C GLY A 45 21.15 -16.12 5.58
N GLY A 46 20.78 -16.24 6.85
CA GLY A 46 21.53 -17.00 7.85
C GLY A 46 21.60 -18.49 7.53
N HIS A 47 22.73 -19.13 7.86
CA HIS A 47 22.94 -20.56 7.60
C HIS A 47 22.18 -21.49 8.57
N ASP A 48 21.80 -21.00 9.75
CA ASP A 48 21.02 -21.77 10.73
C ASP A 48 19.52 -21.52 10.57
N HIS A 49 18.89 -22.35 9.73
CA HIS A 49 17.46 -22.26 9.46
C HIS A 49 16.60 -22.48 10.72
N ALA A 50 17.04 -23.33 11.65
CA ALA A 50 16.27 -23.61 12.87
C ALA A 50 16.24 -22.37 13.77
N HIS A 51 17.36 -21.66 13.87
CA HIS A 51 17.44 -20.38 14.58
C HIS A 51 16.54 -19.31 13.92
N THR A 52 16.62 -19.14 12.59
CA THR A 52 15.77 -18.18 11.87
C THR A 52 14.28 -18.48 12.06
N ILE A 53 13.85 -19.75 11.98
CA ILE A 53 12.46 -20.15 12.25
C ILE A 53 12.05 -19.79 13.69
N SER A 54 12.91 -20.06 14.67
CA SER A 54 12.65 -19.71 16.06
C SER A 54 12.46 -18.19 16.25
N GLN A 55 13.28 -17.37 15.59
CA GLN A 55 13.14 -15.92 15.62
C GLN A 55 11.81 -15.46 15.00
N VAL A 56 11.41 -16.03 13.86
CA VAL A 56 10.13 -15.70 13.19
C VAL A 56 8.94 -16.04 14.09
N LEU A 57 8.95 -17.23 14.69
CA LEU A 57 7.87 -17.67 15.59
C LEU A 57 7.78 -16.75 16.81
N LYS A 58 8.92 -16.43 17.43
CA LYS A 58 8.99 -15.55 18.60
C LYS A 58 8.49 -14.15 18.27
N ALA A 59 8.96 -13.56 17.16
CA ALA A 59 8.53 -12.23 16.74
C ALA A 59 7.03 -12.18 16.39
N SER A 60 6.51 -13.22 15.73
CA SER A 60 5.08 -13.35 15.44
C SER A 60 4.24 -13.40 16.73
N GLN A 61 4.69 -14.14 17.74
CA GLN A 61 3.97 -14.27 19.02
C GLN A 61 4.05 -13.00 19.88
N GLU A 62 5.21 -12.36 19.95
CA GLU A 62 5.44 -11.22 20.84
C GLU A 62 5.03 -9.88 20.24
N TYR A 63 5.17 -9.71 18.91
CA TYR A 63 4.94 -8.43 18.22
C TYR A 63 3.82 -8.51 17.18
N GLY A 64 3.57 -9.69 16.59
CA GLY A 64 2.64 -9.83 15.46
C GLY A 64 3.19 -9.31 14.12
N PHE A 65 4.40 -8.74 14.10
CA PHE A 65 5.10 -8.28 12.91
C PHE A 65 6.61 -8.18 13.15
N PHE A 66 7.40 -8.16 12.08
CA PHE A 66 8.86 -8.06 12.10
C PHE A 66 9.38 -7.53 10.77
N GLN A 67 10.64 -7.12 10.74
CA GLN A 67 11.37 -6.75 9.53
C GLN A 67 12.29 -7.91 9.12
N VAL A 68 12.57 -8.02 7.82
CA VAL A 68 13.50 -9.04 7.29
C VAL A 68 14.60 -8.38 6.47
N ILE A 69 15.81 -8.95 6.52
CA ILE A 69 16.95 -8.61 5.67
C ILE A 69 17.50 -9.88 5.01
N ASN A 70 18.33 -9.71 3.99
CA ASN A 70 18.90 -10.80 3.19
C ASN A 70 17.84 -11.80 2.69
N HIS A 71 16.65 -11.29 2.34
CA HIS A 71 15.48 -12.06 1.90
C HIS A 71 15.60 -12.63 0.48
N GLY A 72 16.76 -12.49 -0.18
CA GLY A 72 17.04 -13.05 -1.52
C GLY A 72 16.42 -12.31 -2.71
N VAL A 73 15.59 -11.28 -2.48
CA VAL A 73 15.06 -10.42 -3.55
C VAL A 73 16.07 -9.32 -3.84
N SER A 74 16.42 -9.12 -5.11
CA SER A 74 17.43 -8.13 -5.49
C SER A 74 16.98 -6.71 -5.16
N LYS A 75 17.93 -5.88 -4.72
CA LYS A 75 17.67 -4.47 -4.42
C LYS A 75 17.14 -3.73 -5.67
N ASP A 76 17.75 -3.99 -6.82
CA ASP A 76 17.38 -3.35 -8.09
C ASP A 76 15.92 -3.63 -8.46
N LEU A 77 15.43 -4.87 -8.23
CA LEU A 77 14.04 -5.23 -8.50
C LEU A 77 13.08 -4.49 -7.56
N VAL A 78 13.42 -4.36 -6.27
CA VAL A 78 12.61 -3.60 -5.30
C VAL A 78 12.57 -2.12 -5.69
N ASP A 79 13.71 -1.54 -6.06
CA ASP A 79 13.79 -0.14 -6.49
C ASP A 79 13.00 0.10 -7.79
N GLU A 80 13.09 -0.80 -8.77
CA GLU A 80 12.33 -0.74 -10.02
C GLU A 80 10.83 -0.82 -9.75
N ALA A 81 10.37 -1.76 -8.94
CA ALA A 81 8.96 -1.87 -8.55
C ALA A 81 8.45 -0.58 -7.87
N LEU A 82 9.21 -0.02 -6.92
CA LEU A 82 8.85 1.24 -6.27
C LEU A 82 8.78 2.41 -7.26
N ASN A 83 9.68 2.46 -8.25
CA ASN A 83 9.66 3.51 -9.28
C ASN A 83 8.46 3.37 -10.21
N ILE A 84 8.11 2.15 -10.62
CA ILE A 84 6.90 1.86 -11.42
C ILE A 84 5.65 2.35 -10.69
N PHE A 85 5.50 2.08 -9.39
CA PHE A 85 4.35 2.57 -8.63
C PHE A 85 4.34 4.10 -8.48
N LYS A 86 5.51 4.73 -8.29
CA LYS A 86 5.62 6.20 -8.28
C LYS A 86 5.19 6.80 -9.61
N GLU A 87 5.65 6.23 -10.73
CA GLU A 87 5.25 6.64 -12.08
C GLU A 87 3.74 6.49 -12.27
N PHE A 88 3.17 5.33 -11.93
CA PHE A 88 1.74 5.09 -12.02
C PHE A 88 0.95 6.12 -11.21
N HIS A 89 1.26 6.31 -9.93
CA HIS A 89 0.55 7.25 -9.06
C HIS A 89 0.77 8.72 -9.44
N GLY A 90 1.88 9.03 -10.13
CA GLY A 90 2.20 10.34 -10.70
C GLY A 90 1.45 10.66 -12.00
N MET A 91 0.82 9.69 -12.66
CA MET A 91 0.01 9.93 -13.86
C MET A 91 -1.23 10.79 -13.55
N PRO A 92 -1.78 11.51 -14.56
CA PRO A 92 -3.04 12.23 -14.41
C PRO A 92 -4.17 11.30 -13.93
N ALA A 93 -5.02 11.80 -13.03
CA ALA A 93 -6.08 10.99 -12.42
C ALA A 93 -6.99 10.28 -13.45
N LYS A 94 -7.31 10.96 -14.55
CA LYS A 94 -8.10 10.37 -15.63
C LYS A 94 -7.40 9.16 -16.26
N GLU A 95 -6.09 9.21 -16.45
CA GLU A 95 -5.33 8.07 -16.99
C GLU A 95 -5.29 6.91 -16.00
N LYS A 96 -5.04 7.19 -14.71
CA LYS A 96 -5.07 6.14 -13.67
C LYS A 96 -6.42 5.42 -13.61
N VAL A 97 -7.52 6.18 -13.67
CA VAL A 97 -8.89 5.61 -13.69
C VAL A 97 -9.12 4.79 -14.96
N ASN A 98 -8.70 5.28 -16.12
CA ASN A 98 -8.83 4.55 -17.38
C ASN A 98 -8.07 3.21 -17.37
N GLU A 99 -6.88 3.16 -16.78
CA GLU A 99 -6.10 1.93 -16.67
C GLU A 99 -6.80 0.85 -15.82
N CYS A 100 -7.59 1.25 -14.82
CA CYS A 100 -8.32 0.33 -13.96
C CYS A 100 -9.74 0.00 -14.48
N SER A 101 -10.29 0.82 -15.38
CA SER A 101 -11.66 0.63 -15.91
C SER A 101 -11.74 -0.41 -17.04
N LYS A 102 -10.64 -1.13 -17.32
CA LYS A 102 -10.57 -2.15 -18.39
C LYS A 102 -11.29 -3.45 -18.02
N ASP A 103 -11.51 -3.69 -16.73
CA ASP A 103 -12.30 -4.83 -16.26
C ASP A 103 -13.81 -4.55 -16.44
N PRO A 104 -14.52 -5.34 -17.26
CA PRO A 104 -15.96 -5.18 -17.46
C PRO A 104 -16.78 -5.31 -16.17
N ASN A 105 -16.27 -6.05 -15.18
CA ASN A 105 -16.95 -6.25 -13.90
C ASN A 105 -16.54 -5.20 -12.85
N GLY A 106 -15.45 -4.45 -13.08
CA GLY A 106 -14.91 -3.46 -12.15
C GLY A 106 -14.43 -4.03 -10.81
N ILE A 107 -14.07 -5.32 -10.76
CA ILE A 107 -13.68 -6.05 -9.54
C ILE A 107 -12.17 -6.32 -9.52
N ASN A 108 -11.56 -6.60 -10.68
CA ASN A 108 -10.23 -7.16 -10.84
C ASN A 108 -9.12 -6.11 -10.90
N CYS A 109 -9.45 -4.84 -11.16
CA CYS A 109 -8.51 -3.73 -11.06
C CYS A 109 -9.26 -2.48 -10.64
N LYS A 110 -8.86 -1.86 -9.53
CA LYS A 110 -9.54 -0.69 -8.97
C LYS A 110 -8.54 0.36 -8.55
N ILE A 111 -8.91 1.62 -8.76
CA ILE A 111 -8.26 2.75 -8.10
C ILE A 111 -9.31 3.62 -7.40
N TYR A 112 -9.07 3.94 -6.14
CA TYR A 112 -10.01 4.71 -5.33
C TYR A 112 -9.29 5.53 -4.24
N ALA A 113 -9.97 6.57 -3.78
CA ALA A 113 -9.54 7.39 -2.64
C ALA A 113 -10.04 6.79 -1.33
N SER A 114 -9.25 6.90 -0.26
CA SER A 114 -9.58 6.46 1.10
C SER A 114 -9.78 4.95 1.27
N SER A 115 -10.96 4.45 0.91
CA SER A 115 -11.44 3.08 1.11
C SER A 115 -12.39 2.72 -0.03
N GLU A 116 -12.55 1.42 -0.32
CA GLU A 116 -13.49 0.97 -1.35
C GLU A 116 -14.93 1.42 -1.04
N ASN A 117 -15.24 1.62 0.24
CA ASN A 117 -16.55 2.05 0.76
C ASN A 117 -16.59 3.54 1.12
N TYR A 118 -15.98 4.40 0.29
CA TYR A 118 -15.90 5.87 0.46
C TYR A 118 -17.22 6.57 0.91
N LYS A 119 -18.39 5.99 0.60
CA LYS A 119 -19.71 6.54 0.94
C LYS A 119 -20.26 6.14 2.31
N ILE A 120 -19.75 5.06 2.90
CA ILE A 120 -20.28 4.49 4.16
C ILE A 120 -19.39 4.92 5.33
N ASP A 121 -18.10 5.11 5.09
CA ASP A 121 -17.15 5.41 6.15
C ASP A 121 -17.28 6.88 6.58
N ALA A 122 -17.55 7.09 7.88
CA ALA A 122 -17.59 8.42 8.49
C ALA A 122 -16.21 9.10 8.53
N ILE A 123 -15.13 8.32 8.35
CA ILE A 123 -13.74 8.77 8.41
C ILE A 123 -13.03 8.30 7.15
N GLN A 124 -12.36 9.22 6.48
CA GLN A 124 -11.62 8.98 5.25
C GLN A 124 -10.10 8.98 5.48
N TYR A 125 -9.40 8.16 4.72
CA TYR A 125 -7.94 8.10 4.73
C TYR A 125 -7.36 8.98 3.63
N TRP A 126 -6.33 9.75 3.97
CA TRP A 126 -5.60 10.58 3.01
C TRP A 126 -4.66 9.73 2.15
N LYS A 127 -5.24 8.89 1.29
CA LYS A 127 -4.51 7.99 0.38
C LYS A 127 -5.31 7.70 -0.87
N ASP A 128 -4.59 7.42 -1.95
CA ASP A 128 -5.12 6.73 -3.12
C ASP A 128 -4.63 5.28 -3.08
N THR A 129 -5.48 4.34 -3.42
CA THR A 129 -5.17 2.90 -3.42
C THR A 129 -5.42 2.32 -4.80
N LEU A 130 -4.45 1.57 -5.32
CA LEU A 130 -4.59 0.69 -6.47
C LEU A 130 -4.67 -0.75 -5.97
N THR A 131 -5.67 -1.51 -6.41
CA THR A 131 -5.84 -2.92 -6.06
C THR A 131 -6.10 -3.76 -7.31
N HIS A 132 -5.40 -4.89 -7.41
CA HIS A 132 -5.70 -5.94 -8.40
C HIS A 132 -5.16 -7.29 -7.89
N PRO A 133 -5.79 -8.43 -8.23
CA PRO A 133 -5.26 -9.75 -7.93
C PRO A 133 -3.91 -10.01 -8.64
N CYS A 134 -3.03 -10.76 -7.98
CA CYS A 134 -1.78 -11.26 -8.55
C CYS A 134 -1.55 -12.73 -8.17
N PRO A 135 -2.38 -13.66 -8.69
CA PRO A 135 -2.18 -15.08 -8.42
C PRO A 135 -0.97 -15.61 -9.21
N PRO A 136 -0.25 -16.62 -8.70
CA PRO A 136 0.86 -17.25 -9.43
C PRO A 136 0.47 -17.85 -10.79
N SER A 137 -0.82 -18.14 -11.00
CA SER A 137 -1.36 -18.60 -12.28
C SER A 137 -1.32 -17.54 -13.39
N GLY A 138 -1.15 -16.26 -13.03
CA GLY A 138 -1.24 -15.14 -13.97
C GLY A 138 -2.67 -14.79 -14.39
N GLU A 139 -3.69 -15.36 -13.74
CA GLU A 139 -5.07 -14.96 -13.93
C GLU A 139 -5.23 -13.45 -13.64
N PHE A 140 -6.10 -12.77 -14.39
CA PHE A 140 -6.40 -11.34 -14.28
C PHE A 140 -5.30 -10.37 -14.76
N MET A 141 -4.15 -10.85 -15.24
CA MET A 141 -3.08 -9.99 -15.77
C MET A 141 -3.55 -9.13 -16.95
N GLU A 142 -4.56 -9.56 -17.72
CA GLU A 142 -5.10 -8.72 -18.79
C GLU A 142 -5.72 -7.41 -18.28
N PHE A 143 -6.21 -7.40 -17.03
CA PHE A 143 -6.86 -6.25 -16.39
C PHE A 143 -5.90 -5.32 -15.65
N TRP A 144 -4.64 -5.72 -15.47
CA TRP A 144 -3.65 -4.87 -14.83
C TRP A 144 -3.38 -3.61 -15.67
N PRO A 145 -2.92 -2.51 -15.06
CA PRO A 145 -2.42 -1.37 -15.80
C PRO A 145 -1.41 -1.77 -16.91
N GLN A 146 -1.56 -1.15 -18.07
CA GLN A 146 -0.61 -1.21 -19.19
C GLN A 146 0.35 -0.01 -19.18
N LYS A 147 -0.02 1.04 -18.43
CA LYS A 147 0.82 2.20 -18.16
C LYS A 147 1.18 2.23 -16.68
N PRO A 148 2.42 2.57 -16.31
CA PRO A 148 3.58 2.76 -17.20
C PRO A 148 3.95 1.45 -17.96
N PRO A 149 4.68 1.51 -19.08
CA PRO A 149 4.96 0.32 -19.92
C PRO A 149 5.62 -0.86 -19.20
N LYS A 150 6.34 -0.59 -18.11
CA LYS A 150 7.00 -1.60 -17.26
C LYS A 150 6.12 -2.14 -16.12
N TYR A 151 4.83 -1.81 -16.09
CA TYR A 151 3.97 -2.18 -14.96
C TYR A 151 3.79 -3.70 -14.81
N ARG A 152 3.71 -4.42 -15.93
CA ARG A 152 3.46 -5.86 -15.97
C ARG A 152 4.75 -6.65 -16.03
#